data_AF-A0A920NPD0-F1
#
_entry.id   AF-A0A920NPD0-F1
#
_cell.length_a   1.000
_cell.length_b   1.000
_cell.length_c   1.000
_cell.angle_alpha   90.00
_cell.angle_beta   90.00
_cell.angle_gamma   90.00
#
_symmetry.space_group_name_H-M   'P 1'
#
loop_
_entity.id
_entity.type
_entity.pdbx_description
1 polymer ?
#
loop_
_entity_poly.entity_id
_entity_poly.type
_entity_poly.pdbx_seq_one_letter_code
_entity_poly.pdbx_strand_id
1 'polypeptide(L)'
;MDDIWGAGSLKYQKFTPTGEIADSWPSDGYTLSSTGDPEKLSGNISASSDGILVAWEENYNFNKNIKANIIHWDGSLQWTGGLLLTTAENDQINLELAIDELSQTAFVVWEDFQNGNDLDIVWAVF
;
A
#
# COMPACT_ATOMS: atom_id res chain seq x y z
N MET A 1 -15.83 -1.21 -23.81
CA MET A 1 -14.56 -0.72 -23.26
C MET A 1 -14.07 -1.89 -22.46
N ASP A 2 -13.22 -2.69 -23.08
CA ASP A 2 -12.91 -4.02 -22.57
C ASP A 2 -12.17 -3.87 -21.25
N ASP A 3 -12.79 -4.41 -20.20
CA ASP A 3 -12.16 -4.66 -18.92
C ASP A 3 -11.00 -5.62 -19.20
N ILE A 4 -9.78 -5.09 -19.18
CA ILE A 4 -8.57 -5.88 -19.30
C ILE A 4 -8.46 -6.61 -17.96
N TRP A 5 -8.91 -7.87 -17.93
CA TRP A 5 -8.71 -8.79 -16.81
C TRP A 5 -7.31 -8.60 -16.22
N GLY A 6 -7.20 -7.98 -15.04
CA GLY A 6 -5.94 -7.83 -14.30
C GLY A 6 -5.39 -6.40 -14.09
N ALA A 7 -6.14 -5.33 -14.32
CA ALA A 7 -5.71 -3.97 -13.96
C ALA A 7 -6.68 -3.32 -12.95
N GLY A 8 -6.58 -3.74 -11.69
CA GLY A 8 -7.24 -3.07 -10.58
C GLY A 8 -6.68 -1.66 -10.35
N SER A 9 -7.45 -0.80 -9.70
CA SER A 9 -6.93 0.49 -9.23
C SER A 9 -7.18 0.64 -7.75
N LEU A 10 -6.15 1.02 -7.01
CA LEU A 10 -6.28 1.41 -5.62
C LEU A 10 -6.38 2.93 -5.56
N LYS A 11 -7.50 3.43 -5.05
CA LYS A 11 -7.78 4.87 -4.91
C LYS A 11 -8.01 5.23 -3.45
N TYR A 12 -7.85 6.51 -3.13
CA TYR A 12 -8.09 7.04 -1.79
C TYR A 12 -8.81 8.39 -1.86
N GLN A 13 -9.65 8.61 -0.85
CA GLN A 13 -10.48 9.80 -0.71
C GLN A 13 -10.50 10.22 0.75
N LYS A 14 -10.41 11.52 0.99
CA LYS A 14 -10.63 12.10 2.32
C LYS A 14 -12.04 12.63 2.43
N PHE A 15 -12.70 12.27 3.53
CA PHE A 15 -14.02 12.76 3.89
C PHE A 15 -13.96 13.61 5.16
N THR A 16 -14.87 14.56 5.28
CA THR A 16 -15.14 15.30 6.51
C THR A 16 -15.85 14.38 7.52
N PRO A 17 -15.91 14.76 8.81
CA PRO A 17 -16.69 14.01 9.81
C PRO A 17 -18.19 13.91 9.51
N THR A 18 -18.71 14.77 8.62
CA THR A 18 -20.10 14.76 8.15
C THR A 18 -20.31 13.85 6.93
N GLY A 19 -19.24 13.24 6.39
CA GLY A 19 -19.30 12.33 5.25
C GLY A 19 -19.22 13.02 3.88
N GLU A 20 -18.88 14.30 3.84
CA GLU A 20 -18.67 15.04 2.59
C GLU A 20 -17.23 14.89 2.13
N ILE A 21 -16.96 15.01 0.83
CA ILE A 21 -15.57 15.04 0.34
C ILE A 21 -14.87 16.27 0.90
N ALA A 22 -13.66 16.10 1.44
CA ALA A 22 -12.90 17.21 2.01
C ALA A 22 -12.59 18.29 0.97
N ASP A 23 -12.63 19.56 1.39
CA ASP A 23 -12.31 20.68 0.51
C ASP A 23 -10.90 20.50 -0.11
N SER A 24 -10.78 20.87 -1.39
CA SER A 24 -9.57 20.70 -2.22
C SER A 24 -9.24 19.26 -2.64
N TRP A 25 -10.03 18.26 -2.28
CA TRP A 25 -9.90 16.91 -2.83
C TRP A 25 -10.73 16.74 -4.10
N PRO A 26 -10.22 16.01 -5.12
CA PRO A 26 -10.99 15.67 -6.30
C PRO A 26 -12.19 14.77 -5.95
N SER A 27 -13.27 14.86 -6.73
CA SER A 27 -14.48 14.05 -6.54
C SER A 27 -14.26 12.55 -6.70
N ASP A 28 -13.27 12.19 -7.53
CA ASP A 28 -12.98 10.80 -7.91
C ASP A 28 -11.85 10.18 -7.08
N GLY A 29 -11.38 10.92 -6.06
CA GLY A 29 -10.22 10.60 -5.27
C GLY A 29 -8.91 10.72 -6.03
N TYR A 30 -7.83 10.43 -5.32
CA TYR A 30 -6.52 10.24 -5.93
C TYR A 30 -6.27 8.75 -6.18
N THR A 31 -5.41 8.46 -7.15
CA THR A 31 -4.94 7.11 -7.42
C THR A 31 -3.68 6.84 -6.61
N LEU A 32 -3.68 5.76 -5.83
CA LEU A 32 -2.51 5.24 -5.13
C LEU A 32 -1.71 4.28 -6.02
N SER A 33 -2.42 3.35 -6.67
CA SER A 33 -1.83 2.42 -7.65
C SER A 33 -2.79 2.14 -8.80
N SER A 34 -2.22 1.99 -10.00
CA SER A 34 -2.94 1.61 -11.23
C SER A 34 -2.05 0.79 -12.18
N THR A 35 -0.97 0.22 -11.67
CA THR A 35 0.04 -0.46 -12.48
C THR A 35 -0.22 -1.96 -12.63
N GLY A 36 -0.88 -2.58 -11.67
CA GLY A 36 -1.24 -4.00 -11.65
C GLY A 36 -2.60 -4.21 -10.99
N ASP A 37 -2.73 -5.27 -10.20
CA ASP A 37 -3.93 -5.58 -9.42
C ASP A 37 -3.62 -5.46 -7.92
N PRO A 38 -3.83 -4.27 -7.33
CA PRO A 38 -3.55 -4.03 -5.92
C PRO A 38 -4.62 -4.62 -5.00
N GLU A 39 -4.19 -5.31 -3.94
CA GLU A 39 -5.05 -5.97 -2.96
C GLU A 39 -4.50 -5.86 -1.52
N LYS A 40 -5.32 -6.27 -0.54
CA LYS A 40 -4.96 -6.35 0.89
C LYS A 40 -4.25 -5.09 1.42
N LEU A 41 -4.87 -3.93 1.17
CA LEU A 41 -4.43 -2.67 1.75
C LEU A 41 -4.53 -2.72 3.28
N SER A 42 -3.42 -2.44 3.95
CA SER A 42 -3.38 -2.12 5.38
C SER A 42 -2.85 -0.70 5.57
N GLY A 43 -3.29 -0.02 6.62
CA GLY A 43 -2.91 1.36 6.86
C GLY A 43 -2.99 1.77 8.32
N ASN A 44 -2.12 2.69 8.71
CA ASN A 44 -2.07 3.25 10.06
C ASN A 44 -1.45 4.65 9.99
N ILE A 45 -1.57 5.45 11.05
CA ILE A 45 -1.02 6.81 11.09
C ILE A 45 0.50 6.74 10.92
N SER A 46 1.05 7.61 10.06
CA SER A 46 2.50 7.68 9.86
C SER A 46 3.22 8.10 11.15
N ALA A 47 4.50 7.76 11.28
CA ALA A 47 5.24 8.08 12.50
C ALA A 47 5.38 9.59 12.77
N SER A 48 5.45 10.38 11.70
CA SER A 48 5.42 11.85 11.74
C SER A 48 4.03 12.44 11.93
N SER A 49 2.97 11.62 11.96
CA SER A 49 1.56 12.03 12.03
C SER A 49 1.13 12.99 10.91
N ASP A 50 1.87 13.03 9.81
CA ASP A 50 1.63 13.86 8.63
C ASP A 50 0.74 13.19 7.56
N GLY A 51 0.33 11.95 7.83
CA GLY A 51 -0.45 11.15 6.91
C GLY A 51 -0.76 9.75 7.42
N ILE A 52 -1.05 8.86 6.48
CA ILE A 52 -1.30 7.44 6.72
C ILE A 52 -0.19 6.65 6.00
N LEU A 53 0.60 5.89 6.74
CA LEU A 53 1.45 4.84 6.17
C LEU A 53 0.54 3.70 5.72
N VAL A 54 0.63 3.33 4.46
CA VAL A 54 -0.11 2.24 3.85
C VAL A 54 0.83 1.23 3.23
N ALA A 55 0.44 -0.05 3.26
CA ALA A 55 1.09 -1.13 2.55
C ALA A 55 0.03 -1.99 1.84
N TRP A 56 0.35 -2.50 0.66
CA TRP A 56 -0.54 -3.33 -0.15
C TRP A 56 0.24 -4.40 -0.93
N GLU A 57 -0.44 -5.50 -1.25
CA GLU A 57 0.02 -6.48 -2.23
C GLU A 57 -0.29 -5.94 -3.62
N GLU A 58 0.69 -5.97 -4.53
CA GLU A 58 0.52 -5.59 -5.92
C GLU A 58 0.82 -6.79 -6.80
N ASN A 59 -0.20 -7.34 -7.46
CA ASN A 59 0.03 -8.33 -8.50
C ASN A 59 0.44 -7.61 -9.80
N TYR A 60 1.67 -7.85 -10.24
CA TYR A 60 2.20 -7.27 -11.46
C TYR A 60 3.11 -8.29 -12.15
N ASN A 61 2.93 -8.48 -13.46
CA ASN A 61 3.68 -9.46 -14.25
C ASN A 61 3.70 -10.89 -13.66
N PHE A 62 2.54 -11.36 -13.18
CA PHE A 62 2.33 -12.70 -12.60
C PHE A 62 2.98 -12.95 -11.24
N ASN A 63 3.54 -11.91 -10.59
CA ASN A 63 4.03 -12.00 -9.23
C ASN A 63 3.41 -10.95 -8.32
N LYS A 64 3.16 -11.34 -7.07
CA LYS A 64 2.72 -10.42 -6.02
C LYS A 64 3.91 -9.82 -5.33
N ASN A 65 3.94 -8.50 -5.23
CA ASN A 65 4.98 -7.74 -4.54
C ASN A 65 4.37 -6.95 -3.39
N ILE A 66 5.17 -6.61 -2.37
CA ILE A 66 4.73 -5.71 -1.31
C ILE A 66 5.16 -4.28 -1.63
N LYS A 67 4.18 -3.37 -1.70
CA LYS A 67 4.40 -1.93 -1.86
C LYS A 67 3.93 -1.15 -0.65
N ALA A 68 4.51 0.02 -0.44
CA ALA A 68 4.07 0.97 0.58
C ALA A 68 4.05 2.42 0.10
N ASN A 69 3.31 3.26 0.82
CA ASN A 69 3.34 4.71 0.65
C ASN A 69 2.98 5.43 1.95
N ILE A 70 3.33 6.71 2.04
CA ILE A 70 2.66 7.62 2.98
C ILE A 70 1.73 8.49 2.15
N ILE A 71 0.44 8.47 2.51
CA ILE A 71 -0.56 9.38 1.98
C ILE A 71 -0.64 10.56 2.94
N HIS A 72 -0.11 11.71 2.53
CA HIS A 72 -0.16 12.92 3.34
C HIS A 72 -1.59 13.48 3.44
N TRP A 73 -1.87 14.29 4.47
CA TRP A 73 -3.21 14.85 4.69
C TRP A 73 -3.73 15.76 3.57
N ASP A 74 -2.84 16.27 2.73
CA ASP A 74 -3.13 17.06 1.54
C ASP A 74 -3.38 16.20 0.28
N GLY A 75 -3.24 14.88 0.40
CA GLY A 75 -3.43 13.93 -0.68
C GLY A 75 -2.19 13.69 -1.54
N SER A 76 -1.03 14.26 -1.20
CA SER A 76 0.22 13.93 -1.86
C SER A 76 0.77 12.56 -1.39
N LEU A 77 1.54 11.91 -2.26
CA LEU A 77 2.22 10.65 -1.97
C LEU A 77 3.69 10.89 -1.67
N GLN A 78 4.22 10.22 -0.65
CA GLN A 78 5.64 10.29 -0.30
C GLN A 78 6.55 9.69 -1.40
N TRP A 79 6.11 8.63 -2.07
CA TRP A 79 6.82 8.02 -3.20
C TRP A 79 5.91 7.88 -4.42
N THR A 80 6.31 8.47 -5.54
CA THR A 80 5.60 8.34 -6.82
C THR A 80 5.56 6.87 -7.27
N GLY A 81 4.36 6.30 -7.41
CA GLY A 81 4.16 4.89 -7.82
C GLY A 81 4.30 3.85 -6.70
N GLY A 82 4.50 4.31 -5.46
CA GLY A 82 4.74 3.47 -4.29
C GLY A 82 6.20 3.02 -4.15
N LEU A 83 6.63 2.82 -2.91
CA LEU A 83 7.89 2.20 -2.58
C LEU A 83 7.74 0.68 -2.66
N LEU A 84 8.60 0.02 -3.44
CA LEU A 84 8.71 -1.44 -3.43
C LEU A 84 9.54 -1.88 -2.22
N LEU A 85 8.99 -2.74 -1.35
CA LEU A 85 9.67 -3.13 -0.09
C LEU A 85 10.68 -4.25 -0.26
N THR A 86 10.55 -5.04 -1.33
CA THR A 86 11.45 -6.15 -1.64
C THR A 86 11.55 -6.34 -3.15
N THR A 87 12.73 -6.75 -3.62
CA THR A 87 12.97 -7.15 -5.01
C THR A 87 13.19 -8.66 -5.10
N ALA A 88 12.68 -9.41 -4.11
CA ALA A 88 12.72 -10.86 -4.13
C ALA A 88 11.95 -11.39 -5.35
N GLU A 89 12.45 -12.48 -5.92
CA GLU A 89 11.76 -13.19 -6.99
C GLU A 89 10.47 -13.84 -6.45
N ASN A 90 9.58 -14.29 -7.34
CA ASN A 90 8.34 -14.97 -6.98
C ASN A 90 7.40 -14.10 -6.11
N ASP A 91 6.48 -14.74 -5.37
CA ASP A 91 5.39 -14.06 -4.68
C ASP A 91 5.77 -13.63 -3.26
N GLN A 92 5.32 -12.43 -2.89
CA GLN A 92 5.31 -11.92 -1.52
C GLN A 92 3.87 -11.57 -1.15
N ILE A 93 3.34 -12.25 -0.14
CA ILE A 93 1.91 -12.34 0.14
C ILE A 93 1.61 -12.29 1.63
N ASN A 94 0.31 -12.17 1.94
CA ASN A 94 -0.24 -12.15 3.28
C ASN A 94 0.41 -11.09 4.16
N LEU A 95 0.49 -9.87 3.65
CA LEU A 95 1.09 -8.78 4.41
C LEU A 95 0.30 -8.44 5.67
N GLU A 96 1.02 -7.99 6.69
CA GLU A 96 0.49 -7.33 7.87
C GLU A 96 1.33 -6.09 8.19
N LEU A 97 0.65 -5.02 8.62
CA LEU A 97 1.29 -3.76 9.05
C LEU A 97 1.10 -3.60 10.55
N ALA A 98 2.19 -3.53 11.30
CA ALA A 98 2.21 -3.28 12.72
C ALA A 98 2.95 -1.97 13.02
N ILE A 99 2.50 -1.23 14.03
CA ILE A 99 3.16 -0.03 14.52
C ILE A 99 3.38 -0.18 16.02
N ASP A 100 4.52 0.31 16.52
CA ASP A 100 4.80 0.34 17.95
C ASP A 100 3.83 1.27 18.70
N GLU A 101 3.73 1.10 20.03
CA GLU A 101 2.78 1.86 20.85
C GLU A 101 2.99 3.39 20.78
N LEU A 102 4.21 3.83 20.47
CA LEU A 102 4.55 5.24 20.37
C LEU A 102 4.44 5.79 18.95
N SER A 103 4.05 4.96 17.97
CA SER A 103 4.00 5.31 16.56
C SER A 103 5.31 5.90 16.03
N GLN A 104 6.45 5.38 16.47
CA GLN A 104 7.78 5.77 16.00
C GLN A 104 8.38 4.75 15.03
N THR A 105 7.88 3.52 15.02
CA THR A 105 8.41 2.45 14.17
C THR A 105 7.27 1.62 13.62
N ALA A 106 7.24 1.49 12.31
CA ALA A 106 6.30 0.60 11.63
C ALA A 106 7.04 -0.59 11.02
N PHE A 107 6.40 -1.75 11.09
CA PHE A 107 6.83 -2.99 10.48
C PHE A 107 5.79 -3.42 9.46
N VAL A 108 6.25 -3.77 8.26
CA VAL A 108 5.43 -4.57 7.33
C VAL A 108 6.05 -5.96 7.30
N VAL A 109 5.24 -6.97 7.62
CA VAL A 109 5.62 -8.38 7.64
C VAL A 109 4.86 -9.10 6.53
N TRP A 110 5.48 -10.06 5.84
CA TRP A 110 4.83 -10.85 4.79
C TRP A 110 5.39 -12.28 4.74
N GLU A 111 4.65 -13.16 4.07
CA GLU A 111 5.12 -14.48 3.64
C GLU A 111 5.84 -14.34 2.29
N ASP A 112 7.09 -14.79 2.24
CA ASP A 112 8.01 -14.63 1.12
C ASP A 112 8.26 -15.99 0.45
N PHE A 113 7.87 -16.11 -0.82
CA PHE A 113 8.04 -17.31 -1.64
C PHE A 113 9.29 -17.23 -2.55
N GLN A 114 10.31 -16.47 -2.17
CA GLN A 114 11.45 -16.14 -3.05
C GLN A 114 12.11 -17.34 -3.73
N ASN A 115 12.17 -18.48 -3.05
CA ASN A 115 12.84 -19.68 -3.54
C ASN A 115 11.94 -20.56 -4.43
N GLY A 116 10.65 -20.24 -4.56
CA GLY A 116 9.68 -21.00 -5.34
C GLY A 116 9.27 -22.35 -4.75
N ASN A 117 9.58 -22.62 -3.49
CA ASN A 117 9.34 -23.91 -2.82
C ASN A 117 8.68 -23.77 -1.45
N ASP A 118 9.12 -22.81 -0.64
CA ASP A 118 8.68 -22.60 0.75
C ASP A 118 8.35 -21.12 1.00
N LEU A 119 7.48 -20.87 1.99
CA LEU A 119 7.14 -19.53 2.47
C LEU A 119 7.93 -19.23 3.75
N ASP A 120 8.68 -18.14 3.74
CA ASP A 120 9.41 -17.61 4.90
C ASP A 120 8.74 -16.32 5.42
N ILE A 121 8.83 -16.04 6.72
CA ILE A 121 8.33 -14.77 7.28
C ILE A 121 9.44 -13.72 7.21
N VAL A 122 9.20 -12.64 6.48
CA VAL A 122 10.14 -11.53 6.27
C VAL A 122 9.48 -10.21 6.66
N TRP A 123 10.28 -9.19 6.99
CA TRP A 123 9.78 -7.86 7.35
C TRP A 123 10.66 -6.72 6.84
N ALA A 124 10.05 -5.53 6.72
CA ALA A 124 10.69 -4.25 6.47
C ALA A 124 10.28 -3.22 7.54
N VAL A 125 11.14 -2.25 7.81
CA VAL A 125 10.95 -1.22 8.85
C VAL A 125 10.91 0.17 8.19
N PHE A 126 10.03 1.05 8.71
CA PHE A 126 9.91 2.46 8.32
C PHE A 126 10.26 3.38 9.48
#